data_AF-A0A183CS85-F1
#
_entry.id   AF-A0A183CS85-F1
#
_cell.length_a   1.000
_cell.length_b   1.000
_cell.length_c   1.000
_cell.angle_alpha   90.00
_cell.angle_beta   90.00
_cell.angle_gamma   90.00
#
_symmetry.space_group_name_H-M   'P 1'
#
loop_
_entity.id
_entity.type
_entity.pdbx_description
1 polymer ?
#
loop_
_entity_poly.entity_id
_entity_poly.type
_entity_poly.pdbx_seq_one_letter_code
_entity_poly.pdbx_strand_id
1 'polypeptide(L)'
;TEKGALFAHLENLLLAMIGEQFLVGDEVVGAVCSVRNQEDIVSLWNRSADSLPVTNRIRDTLRRVLNLPTSTILEYKRHDDCLRDQRSYCHTSASVGQQAHPHHQNHQQQMGAGGGSRGGVK
;
A
#
# COMPACT_ATOMS: atom_id res chain seq x y z
N THR A 1 -7.54 20.69 23.83
CA THR A 1 -7.26 19.60 24.80
C THR A 1 -6.93 18.30 24.07
N GLU A 2 -6.11 18.35 23.01
CA GLU A 2 -6.03 17.27 22.00
C GLU A 2 -4.98 16.19 22.28
N LYS A 3 -4.08 16.37 23.25
CA LYS A 3 -2.97 15.44 23.52
C LYS A 3 -3.36 14.10 24.17
N GLY A 4 -4.64 13.90 24.54
CA GLY A 4 -5.08 12.72 25.30
C GLY A 4 -5.67 11.57 24.47
N ALA A 5 -6.14 11.85 23.25
CA ALA A 5 -6.87 10.86 22.44
C ALA A 5 -5.94 9.71 21.97
N LEU A 6 -4.73 10.05 21.54
CA LEU A 6 -3.79 9.05 21.03
C LEU A 6 -3.36 8.05 22.10
N PHE A 7 -3.11 8.49 23.33
CA PHE A 7 -2.72 7.56 24.41
C PHE A 7 -3.83 6.54 24.68
N ALA A 8 -5.09 6.97 24.66
CA ALA A 8 -6.23 6.04 24.78
C ALA A 8 -6.33 5.09 23.59
N HIS A 9 -6.08 5.56 22.36
CA HIS A 9 -6.03 4.72 21.17
C HIS A 9 -4.89 3.69 21.21
N LEU A 10 -3.71 4.13 21.64
CA LEU A 10 -2.55 3.28 21.84
C LEU A 10 -2.79 2.21 22.91
N GLU A 11 -3.36 2.61 24.05
CA GLU A 11 -3.70 1.71 25.14
C GLU A 11 -4.71 0.65 24.67
N ASN A 12 -5.79 1.05 24.01
CA ASN A 12 -6.78 0.11 23.45
C ASN A 12 -6.16 -0.83 22.42
N LEU A 13 -5.25 -0.33 21.57
CA LEU A 13 -4.55 -1.14 20.58
C LEU A 13 -3.64 -2.17 21.23
N LEU A 14 -2.85 -1.76 22.23
CA LEU A 14 -1.97 -2.64 22.99
C LEU A 14 -2.78 -3.72 23.72
N LEU A 15 -3.86 -3.35 24.40
CA LEU A 15 -4.78 -4.29 25.04
C LEU A 15 -5.41 -5.25 24.04
N ALA A 16 -5.74 -4.79 22.83
CA ALA A 16 -6.28 -5.65 21.78
C ALA A 16 -5.25 -6.64 21.24
N MET A 17 -3.99 -6.24 21.10
CA MET A 17 -2.90 -7.13 20.67
C MET A 17 -2.59 -8.18 21.74
N ILE A 18 -2.42 -7.78 23.00
CA ILE A 18 -2.11 -8.69 24.11
C ILE A 18 -3.30 -9.60 24.43
N GLY A 19 -4.53 -9.08 24.31
CA GLY A 19 -5.77 -9.82 24.52
C GLY A 19 -6.21 -10.66 23.32
N GLU A 20 -5.35 -10.84 22.31
CA GLU A 20 -5.59 -11.67 21.12
C GLU A 20 -6.91 -11.37 20.40
N GLN A 21 -7.36 -10.10 20.45
CA GLN A 21 -8.68 -9.69 19.97
C GLN A 21 -8.83 -9.74 18.45
N PHE A 22 -7.70 -9.79 17.73
CA PHE A 22 -7.67 -9.90 16.28
C PHE A 22 -8.10 -11.29 15.80
N LEU A 23 -7.83 -12.35 16.59
CA LEU A 23 -8.19 -13.73 16.26
C LEU A 23 -7.69 -14.17 14.88
N VAL A 24 -6.45 -13.78 14.53
CA VAL A 24 -5.77 -14.09 13.26
C VAL A 24 -4.53 -14.95 13.45
N GLY A 25 -4.34 -15.56 14.63
CA GLY A 25 -3.13 -16.31 14.94
C GLY A 25 -1.91 -15.42 15.06
N ASP A 26 -0.76 -15.86 14.53
CA ASP A 26 0.54 -15.18 14.59
C ASP A 26 0.75 -14.15 13.47
N GLU A 27 -0.33 -13.73 12.82
CA GLU A 27 -0.30 -12.81 11.69
C GLU A 27 0.03 -11.38 12.09
N VAL A 28 -0.33 -10.91 13.30
CA VAL A 28 0.03 -9.56 13.75
C VAL A 28 1.49 -9.54 14.20
N VAL A 29 2.30 -8.68 13.57
CA VAL A 29 3.75 -8.60 13.83
C VAL A 29 4.09 -7.37 14.67
N GLY A 30 3.32 -6.29 14.54
CA GLY A 30 3.52 -5.10 15.35
C GLY A 30 2.65 -3.93 14.93
N ALA A 31 2.73 -2.84 15.70
CA ALA A 31 2.05 -1.60 15.40
C ALA A 31 2.93 -0.40 15.73
N VAL A 32 2.71 0.70 15.02
CA VAL A 32 3.39 1.98 15.20
C VAL A 32 2.33 3.07 15.26
N CYS A 33 2.48 4.00 16.20
CA CYS A 33 1.67 5.22 16.22
C CYS A 33 2.57 6.44 16.10
N SER A 34 2.20 7.33 15.18
CA SER A 34 2.89 8.57 14.90
C SER A 34 1.99 9.73 15.30
N VAL A 35 2.41 10.48 16.31
CA VAL A 35 1.77 11.73 16.73
C VAL A 35 2.23 12.82 15.77
N ARG A 36 1.31 13.57 15.16
CA ARG A 36 1.65 14.75 14.37
C ARG A 36 0.77 15.92 14.76
N ASN A 37 1.18 17.12 14.35
CA ASN A 37 0.47 18.33 14.70
C ASN A 37 -0.94 18.43 14.06
N GLN A 38 -1.16 17.75 12.92
CA GLN A 38 -2.42 17.82 12.15
C GLN A 38 -3.30 16.58 12.33
N GLU A 39 -2.69 15.40 12.47
CA GLU A 39 -3.41 14.14 12.61
C GLU A 39 -2.53 13.09 13.30
N ASP A 40 -3.16 12.14 13.97
CA ASP A 40 -2.49 10.97 14.50
C ASP A 40 -2.60 9.81 13.50
N ILE A 41 -1.49 9.13 13.24
CA ILE A 41 -1.45 7.97 12.34
C ILE A 41 -1.17 6.71 13.13
N VAL A 42 -2.03 5.70 12.95
CA VAL A 42 -1.84 4.35 13.47
C VAL A 42 -1.56 3.41 12.31
N SER A 43 -0.49 2.62 12.42
CA SER A 43 -0.11 1.60 11.45
C SER A 43 0.03 0.26 12.14
N LEU A 44 -0.52 -0.80 11.57
CA LEU A 44 -0.39 -2.17 12.06
C LEU A 44 0.14 -3.05 10.93
N TRP A 45 1.13 -3.87 11.24
CA TRP A 45 1.84 -4.71 10.29
C TRP A 45 1.48 -6.16 10.54
N ASN A 46 1.16 -6.86 9.45
CA ASN A 46 0.88 -8.28 9.47
C ASN A 46 1.88 -9.05 8.61
N ARG A 47 2.04 -10.34 8.88
CA ARG A 47 3.07 -11.19 8.26
C ARG A 47 2.81 -11.42 6.78
N SER A 48 1.56 -11.72 6.42
CA SER A 48 1.20 -12.23 5.10
C SER A 48 0.21 -11.32 4.37
N ALA A 49 0.57 -10.79 3.21
CA ALA A 49 -0.33 -9.92 2.44
C ALA A 49 -1.39 -10.68 1.62
N ASP A 50 -1.29 -12.00 1.54
CA ASP A 50 -2.05 -12.80 0.57
C ASP A 50 -3.42 -13.25 1.08
N SER A 51 -3.73 -13.03 2.36
CA SER A 51 -4.98 -13.46 2.99
C SER A 51 -5.95 -12.30 3.22
N LEU A 52 -6.81 -12.04 2.24
CA LEU A 52 -7.86 -11.03 2.36
C LEU A 52 -8.78 -11.22 3.59
N PRO A 53 -9.15 -12.45 4.00
CA PRO A 53 -9.91 -12.67 5.23
C PRO A 53 -9.18 -12.17 6.48
N VAL A 54 -7.87 -12.41 6.58
CA VAL A 54 -7.03 -11.92 7.69
C VAL A 54 -6.97 -10.39 7.67
N THR A 55 -6.71 -9.78 6.51
CA THR A 55 -6.62 -8.33 6.39
C THR A 55 -7.93 -7.62 6.74
N ASN A 56 -9.07 -8.16 6.28
CA ASN A 56 -10.39 -7.64 6.63
C ASN A 56 -10.67 -7.77 8.13
N ARG A 57 -10.34 -8.91 8.73
CA ARG A 57 -10.52 -9.14 10.17
C ARG A 57 -9.71 -8.15 11.00
N ILE A 58 -8.47 -7.89 10.59
CA ILE A 58 -7.60 -6.90 11.21
C ILE A 58 -8.23 -5.50 11.11
N ARG A 59 -8.66 -5.09 9.90
CA ARG A 59 -9.30 -3.79 9.66
C ARG A 59 -10.54 -3.59 10.54
N ASP A 60 -11.40 -4.59 10.61
CA ASP A 60 -12.67 -4.50 11.34
C ASP A 60 -12.41 -4.47 12.86
N THR A 61 -11.40 -5.21 13.33
CA THR A 61 -10.96 -5.16 14.73
C THR A 61 -10.35 -3.80 15.08
N LEU A 62 -9.47 -3.26 14.23
CA LEU A 62 -8.87 -1.93 14.41
C LEU A 62 -9.94 -0.84 14.56
N ARG A 63 -10.95 -0.83 13.68
CA ARG A 63 -12.06 0.13 13.76
C ARG A 63 -12.80 0.04 15.09
N ARG A 64 -13.07 -1.18 15.55
CA ARG A 64 -13.78 -1.43 16.81
C ARG A 64 -12.95 -0.99 18.03
N VAL A 65 -11.68 -1.39 18.12
CA VAL A 65 -10.87 -1.14 19.33
C VAL A 65 -10.46 0.33 19.45
N LEU A 66 -10.29 1.00 18.32
CA LEU A 66 -9.95 2.43 18.27
C LEU A 66 -11.20 3.33 18.28
N ASN A 67 -12.41 2.75 18.32
CA ASN A 67 -13.69 3.47 18.23
C ASN A 67 -13.76 4.43 17.02
N LEU A 68 -13.25 3.99 15.87
CA LEU A 68 -13.20 4.83 14.67
C LEU A 68 -14.59 4.92 14.01
N PRO A 69 -15.03 6.13 13.60
CA PRO A 69 -16.19 6.30 12.75
C PRO A 69 -16.11 5.47 11.47
N THR A 70 -17.25 5.09 10.91
CA THR A 70 -17.32 4.38 9.63
C THR A 70 -16.76 5.18 8.45
N SER A 71 -16.71 6.52 8.58
CA SER A 71 -16.10 7.43 7.62
C SER A 71 -14.56 7.41 7.64
N THR A 72 -13.92 6.85 8.68
CA THR A 72 -12.47 6.77 8.75
C THR A 72 -11.95 5.78 7.70
N ILE A 73 -11.11 6.29 6.81
CA ILE A 73 -10.48 5.51 5.75
C ILE A 73 -9.33 4.72 6.36
N LEU A 74 -9.36 3.39 6.22
CA LEU A 74 -8.24 2.51 6.54
C LEU A 74 -7.68 1.99 5.23
N GLU A 75 -6.39 2.24 4.99
CA GLU A 75 -5.69 1.80 3.80
C GLU A 75 -4.80 0.61 4.15
N TYR A 76 -4.80 -0.40 3.28
CA TYR A 76 -3.84 -1.51 3.34
C TYR A 76 -2.82 -1.36 2.21
N LYS A 77 -1.54 -1.46 2.54
CA LYS A 77 -0.42 -1.38 1.60
C LYS A 77 0.48 -2.60 1.79
N ARG A 78 0.77 -3.35 0.72
CA ARG A 78 1.71 -4.48 0.79
C ARG A 78 3.14 -3.96 0.88
N HIS A 79 3.97 -4.63 1.67
CA HIS A 79 5.38 -4.25 1.83
C HIS A 79 6.15 -4.26 0.50
N ASP A 80 5.93 -5.27 -0.35
CA ASP A 80 6.60 -5.39 -1.65
C ASP A 80 6.28 -4.25 -2.61
N ASP A 81 5.05 -3.72 -2.55
CA ASP A 81 4.62 -2.60 -3.38
C ASP A 81 5.29 -1.30 -2.89
N CYS A 82 5.40 -1.11 -1.56
CA CYS A 82 6.10 0.04 -0.99
C CYS A 82 7.59 0.10 -1.35
N LEU A 83 8.25 -1.06 -1.47
CA LEU A 83 9.65 -1.15 -1.88
C LEU A 83 9.85 -0.77 -3.36
N ARG A 84 8.94 -1.20 -4.25
CA ARG A 84 8.99 -0.87 -5.67
C ARG A 84 8.72 0.61 -5.92
N ASP A 85 7.83 1.20 -5.13
CA ASP A 85 7.44 2.60 -5.26
C ASP A 85 8.40 3.58 -4.56
N GLN A 86 9.45 3.10 -3.90
CA GLN A 86 10.47 3.90 -3.19
C GLN A 86 9.89 4.93 -2.20
N ARG A 87 8.71 4.65 -1.64
CA ARG A 87 8.05 5.52 -0.66
C ARG A 87 7.85 4.77 0.65
N SER A 88 8.82 4.97 1.55
CA SER A 88 8.85 4.41 2.89
C SER A 88 7.79 5.00 3.84
N TYR A 89 7.12 6.09 3.46
CA TYR A 89 6.05 6.75 4.22
C TYR A 89 5.04 7.38 3.24
N CYS A 90 4.20 6.57 2.60
CA CYS A 90 3.09 7.10 1.80
C CYS A 90 2.00 7.67 2.71
N HIS A 91 1.98 8.98 2.92
CA HIS A 91 0.74 9.69 3.27
C HIS A 91 -0.32 9.38 2.22
N THR A 92 -1.56 9.18 2.63
CA THR A 92 -2.74 9.14 1.77
C THR A 92 -2.92 10.51 1.10
N SER A 93 -2.20 10.79 0.02
CA SER A 93 -2.67 11.76 -0.95
C SER A 93 -3.85 11.10 -1.66
N ALA A 94 -5.06 11.54 -1.32
CA ALA A 94 -6.26 11.27 -2.10
C ALA A 94 -6.07 11.87 -3.50
N SER A 95 -5.39 11.13 -4.39
CA SER A 95 -5.32 11.45 -5.81
C SER A 95 -6.17 10.43 -6.56
N VAL A 96 -7.43 10.84 -6.74
CA VAL A 96 -8.33 10.36 -7.79
C VAL A 96 -7.57 10.28 -9.12
N GLY A 97 -7.57 9.09 -9.72
CA GLY A 97 -7.42 8.84 -11.16
C GLY A 97 -6.13 9.29 -11.83
N GLN A 98 -5.25 8.35 -12.17
CA GLN A 98 -4.54 8.47 -13.46
C GLN A 98 -4.20 7.11 -14.09
N GLN A 99 -4.43 7.09 -15.39
CA GLN A 99 -4.59 5.95 -16.29
C GLN A 99 -3.28 5.19 -16.55
N ALA A 100 -3.41 3.88 -16.74
CA ALA A 100 -2.41 3.02 -17.33
C ALA A 100 -2.04 3.48 -18.75
N HIS A 101 -0.75 3.70 -19.01
CA HIS A 101 -0.21 3.93 -20.36
C HIS A 101 0.44 2.64 -20.88
N PRO A 102 0.08 2.16 -22.09
CA PRO A 102 0.74 1.02 -22.70
C PRO A 102 2.09 1.40 -23.33
N HIS A 103 3.02 0.46 -23.22
CA HIS A 103 4.41 0.51 -23.68
C HIS A 103 4.48 0.57 -25.22
N HIS A 104 5.02 1.65 -25.79
CA HIS A 104 5.32 1.73 -27.23
C HIS A 104 6.74 1.21 -27.47
N GLN A 105 6.88 0.19 -28.31
CA GLN A 105 8.13 -0.43 -28.70
C GLN A 105 8.60 0.23 -30.01
N ASN A 106 9.73 0.93 -29.98
CA ASN A 106 10.41 1.35 -31.20
C ASN A 106 11.92 1.25 -31.00
N HIS A 107 12.54 0.23 -31.61
CA HIS A 107 13.98 0.19 -31.77
C HIS A 107 14.34 -0.29 -33.17
N GLN A 108 15.13 0.56 -33.81
CA GLN A 108 15.50 0.59 -35.22
C GLN A 108 16.99 0.22 -35.32
N GLN A 109 17.33 -0.80 -36.12
CA GLN A 109 18.70 -1.07 -36.59
C GLN A 109 18.68 -2.22 -37.61
N GLN A 110 19.52 -2.36 -38.65
CA GLN A 110 20.26 -1.48 -39.57
C GLN A 110 20.89 -2.40 -40.64
N MET A 111 21.20 -1.84 -41.83
CA MET A 111 22.22 -2.25 -42.83
C MET A 111 21.95 -3.43 -43.80
N GLY A 112 22.25 -3.18 -45.09
CA GLY A 112 22.61 -4.22 -46.07
C GLY A 112 22.51 -3.79 -47.54
N ALA A 113 23.66 -3.54 -48.16
CA ALA A 113 23.85 -3.04 -49.53
C ALA A 113 23.49 -4.04 -50.65
N GLY A 114 23.28 -3.53 -51.88
CA GLY A 114 23.35 -4.35 -53.10
C GLY A 114 22.79 -3.65 -54.34
N GLY A 115 23.68 -3.11 -55.18
CA GLY A 115 23.33 -2.54 -56.48
C GLY A 115 22.91 -3.59 -57.52
N GLY A 116 22.09 -3.17 -58.48
CA GLY A 116 21.63 -3.99 -59.60
C GLY A 116 21.48 -3.15 -60.85
N SER A 117 22.30 -3.47 -61.85
CA SER A 117 22.52 -2.75 -63.11
C SER A 117 21.50 -3.11 -64.19
N ARG A 118 21.25 -2.15 -65.09
CA ARG A 118 20.99 -2.25 -66.55
C ARG A 118 20.41 -3.54 -67.16
N GLY A 119 19.41 -3.35 -68.03
CA GLY A 119 19.32 -4.08 -69.31
C GLY A 119 17.92 -4.59 -69.65
N GLY A 120 17.27 -3.98 -70.65
CA GLY A 120 16.07 -4.53 -71.29
C GLY A 120 16.42 -5.51 -72.42
N VAL A 121 15.48 -6.38 -72.79
CA VAL A 121 15.43 -7.04 -74.11
C VAL A 121 13.98 -7.41 -74.46
N LYS A 122 13.55 -6.91 -75.62
CA LYS A 122 12.45 -7.32 -76.53
C LYS A 122 11.00 -7.34 -76.05
#